data_AF-A0A7R9ZZ82-F1
#
_entry.id   AF-A0A7R9ZZ82-F1
#
_cell.length_a   1.000
_cell.length_b   1.000
_cell.length_c   1.000
_cell.angle_alpha   90.00
_cell.angle_beta   90.00
_cell.angle_gamma   90.00
#
_symmetry.space_group_name_H-M   'P 1'
#
loop_
_entity.id
_entity.type
_entity.pdbx_description
1 polymer ?
#
loop_
_entity_poly.entity_id
_entity_poly.type
_entity_poly.pdbx_seq_one_letter_code
_entity_poly.pdbx_strand_id
1 'polypeptide(L)'
;RRGESFPDDAPPGPIYVCTRTDALADAIAMVPAERWEDLVFVQNGALLPFLRNQFRPGLPVTILLAYFAVSKKGEAPIDGRTDTDPDGLSAVNAKGKWAEEVEWRLTTSGLALRVLTEPSFTQAYWERNLWIAAYMLVGVLHGACRVGEVEADHRQEVDGVICELATVVTAVYPDVRWDRGLLCDRLAAYARSVAHFPTALKEFEWHNGAFYDLTLKARAAGRPDPCPRHTEGLRRLGAVPAVVARHAPTTDLRSFLL
;
A
#
# COMPACT_ATOMS: atom_id res chain seq x y z
N ARG A 1 5.21 23.09 -7.94
CA ARG A 1 4.85 21.93 -8.81
C ARG A 1 6.03 20.97 -8.87
N ARG A 2 5.92 19.81 -9.53
CA ARG A 2 7.08 18.91 -9.71
C ARG A 2 8.23 19.68 -10.38
N GLY A 3 9.42 19.63 -9.79
CA GLY A 3 10.61 20.31 -10.32
C GLY A 3 10.72 21.79 -9.93
N GLU A 4 9.75 22.33 -9.20
CA GLU A 4 9.83 23.67 -8.60
C GLU A 4 10.16 23.50 -7.10
N SER A 5 10.80 24.52 -6.51
CA SER A 5 11.02 24.56 -5.06
C SER A 5 9.70 24.57 -4.30
N PHE A 6 9.76 24.15 -3.04
CA PHE A 6 8.64 24.37 -2.13
C PHE A 6 8.37 25.89 -2.01
N PRO A 7 7.12 26.36 -2.10
CA PRO A 7 6.84 27.80 -2.07
C PRO A 7 7.16 28.41 -0.70
N ASP A 8 7.89 29.52 -0.69
CA ASP A 8 8.22 30.26 0.53
C ASP A 8 6.98 30.82 1.24
N ASP A 9 5.92 31.09 0.48
CA ASP A 9 4.62 31.61 0.94
C ASP A 9 3.56 30.51 1.12
N ALA A 10 3.95 29.24 1.14
CA ALA A 10 3.02 28.13 1.31
C ALA A 10 2.23 28.26 2.62
N PRO A 11 0.89 28.27 2.58
CA PRO A 11 0.09 28.48 3.77
C PRO A 11 0.29 27.34 4.79
N PRO A 12 0.01 27.60 6.09
CA PRO A 12 -0.09 26.55 7.08
C PRO A 12 -1.21 25.57 6.69
N GLY A 13 -0.99 24.28 6.92
CA GLY A 13 -1.94 23.24 6.54
C GLY A 13 -1.30 21.97 6.00
N PRO A 14 -2.13 20.97 5.66
CA PRO A 14 -1.68 19.69 5.13
C PRO A 14 -1.03 19.83 3.75
N ILE A 15 0.04 19.07 3.53
CA ILE A 15 0.78 18.99 2.27
C ILE A 15 0.54 17.60 1.68
N TYR A 16 -0.41 17.51 0.74
CA TYR A 16 -0.71 16.26 0.04
C TYR A 16 0.40 15.91 -0.96
N VAL A 17 1.08 14.80 -0.70
CA VAL A 17 2.18 14.33 -1.53
C VAL A 17 1.61 13.52 -2.69
N CYS A 18 1.24 14.17 -3.80
CA CYS A 18 0.60 13.52 -4.95
C CYS A 18 1.60 13.13 -6.06
N THR A 19 2.71 12.50 -5.69
CA THR A 19 3.70 11.96 -6.64
C THR A 19 3.62 10.43 -6.71
N ARG A 20 4.20 9.86 -7.77
CA ARG A 20 4.57 8.44 -7.83
C ARG A 20 5.51 8.07 -6.70
N THR A 21 5.42 6.82 -6.26
CA THR A 21 6.17 6.31 -5.12
C THR A 21 7.68 6.33 -5.36
N ASP A 22 8.12 6.06 -6.60
CA ASP A 22 9.53 6.14 -6.99
C ASP A 22 10.14 7.55 -6.88
N ALA A 23 9.31 8.59 -6.86
CA ALA A 23 9.75 9.98 -6.72
C ALA A 23 9.46 10.55 -5.32
N LEU A 24 9.15 9.69 -4.36
CA LEU A 24 8.74 10.11 -3.02
C LEU A 24 9.89 10.74 -2.24
N ALA A 25 11.10 10.17 -2.32
CA ALA A 25 12.29 10.70 -1.66
C ALA A 25 12.60 12.14 -2.13
N ASP A 26 12.63 12.36 -3.44
CA ASP A 26 12.88 13.68 -4.02
C ASP A 26 11.79 14.70 -3.62
N ALA A 27 10.52 14.27 -3.59
CA ALA A 27 9.43 15.13 -3.19
C ALA A 27 9.52 15.54 -1.72
N ILE A 28 9.91 14.62 -0.83
CA ILE A 28 10.13 14.91 0.60
C ILE A 28 11.32 15.86 0.77
N ALA A 29 12.41 15.65 0.03
CA ALA A 29 13.62 16.47 0.11
C ALA A 29 13.39 17.93 -0.31
N MET A 30 12.38 18.21 -1.14
CA MET A 30 12.00 19.58 -1.51
C MET A 30 11.25 20.30 -0.38
N VAL A 31 10.66 19.57 0.58
CA VAL A 31 9.83 20.16 1.65
C VAL A 31 10.73 20.49 2.84
N PRO A 32 10.67 21.73 3.39
CA PRO A 32 11.42 22.10 4.59
C PRO A 32 11.15 21.14 5.75
N ALA A 33 12.18 20.77 6.52
CA ALA A 33 12.08 19.72 7.53
C ALA A 33 11.09 20.04 8.66
N GLU A 34 10.92 21.33 8.96
CA GLU A 34 9.92 21.86 9.88
C GLU A 34 8.47 21.66 9.40
N ARG A 35 8.27 21.41 8.10
CA ARG A 35 6.98 21.12 7.47
C ARG A 35 6.74 19.62 7.26
N TRP A 36 7.67 18.74 7.65
CA TRP A 36 7.49 17.29 7.41
C TRP A 36 6.33 16.67 8.19
N GLU A 37 5.99 17.21 9.37
CA GLU A 37 4.79 16.80 10.09
C GLU A 37 3.49 17.18 9.35
N ASP A 38 3.58 18.06 8.34
CA ASP A 38 2.44 18.43 7.51
C ASP A 38 2.21 17.51 6.31
N LEU A 39 3.10 16.55 6.08
CA LEU A 39 2.99 15.64 4.94
C LEU A 39 1.82 14.66 5.10
N VAL A 40 0.98 14.59 4.06
CA VAL A 40 -0.07 13.60 3.88
C VAL A 40 0.31 12.69 2.72
N PHE A 41 0.67 11.45 3.04
CA PHE A 41 1.05 10.42 2.06
C PHE A 41 -0.20 9.71 1.53
N VAL A 42 -0.28 9.57 0.20
CA VAL A 42 -1.43 8.96 -0.50
C VAL A 42 -1.01 7.81 -1.43
N GLN A 43 0.26 7.42 -1.39
CA GLN A 43 0.85 6.43 -2.29
C GLN A 43 0.26 5.03 -2.09
N ASN A 44 0.36 4.22 -3.14
CA ASN A 44 0.17 2.77 -3.07
C ASN A 44 1.46 2.10 -2.57
N GLY A 45 1.35 0.85 -2.13
CA GLY A 45 2.51 0.03 -1.78
C GLY A 45 2.99 0.15 -0.34
N ALA A 46 4.09 -0.55 -0.08
CA ALA A 46 4.61 -0.81 1.26
C ALA A 46 5.52 0.35 1.73
N LEU A 47 4.93 1.50 2.06
CA LEU A 47 5.63 2.73 2.44
C LEU A 47 6.26 2.74 3.84
N LEU A 48 5.67 2.02 4.80
CA LEU A 48 6.05 2.18 6.22
C LEU A 48 7.55 1.97 6.50
N PRO A 49 8.24 0.98 5.91
CA PRO A 49 9.68 0.84 6.08
C PRO A 49 10.47 2.06 5.55
N PHE A 50 10.09 2.59 4.38
CA PHE A 50 10.73 3.77 3.80
C PHE A 50 10.54 5.00 4.67
N LEU A 51 9.29 5.28 5.10
CA LEU A 51 8.98 6.45 5.92
C LEU A 51 9.71 6.41 7.27
N ARG A 52 9.89 5.22 7.86
CA ARG A 52 10.67 5.04 9.10
C ARG A 52 12.15 5.36 8.92
N ASN A 53 12.73 5.04 7.77
CA ASN A 53 14.12 5.36 7.47
C ASN A 53 14.28 6.85 7.12
N GLN A 54 13.24 7.46 6.55
CA GLN A 54 13.26 8.85 6.10
C GLN A 54 13.08 9.86 7.24
N PHE A 55 12.32 9.50 8.28
CA PHE A 55 11.91 10.42 9.34
C PHE A 55 12.39 9.99 10.72
N ARG A 56 12.54 10.98 11.61
CA ARG A 56 12.84 10.74 13.02
C ARG A 56 11.68 9.98 13.71
N PRO A 57 11.98 9.14 14.72
CA PRO A 57 10.98 8.57 15.62
C PRO A 57 9.95 9.57 16.14
N GLY A 58 8.68 9.18 16.08
CA GLY A 58 7.56 9.95 16.61
C GLY A 58 7.06 11.10 15.74
N LEU A 59 7.60 11.33 14.53
CA LEU A 59 7.04 12.34 13.64
C LEU A 59 5.60 11.96 13.24
N PRO A 60 4.57 12.81 13.48
CA PRO A 60 3.16 12.46 13.29
C PRO A 60 2.72 12.61 11.83
N VAL A 61 3.41 11.93 10.91
CA VAL A 61 3.04 11.94 9.50
C VAL A 61 1.67 11.31 9.27
N THR A 62 0.88 11.90 8.37
CA THR A 62 -0.44 11.36 8.00
C THR A 62 -0.30 10.46 6.78
N ILE A 63 -0.89 9.27 6.83
CA ILE A 63 -0.86 8.25 5.80
C ILE A 63 -2.31 7.86 5.49
N LEU A 64 -2.73 8.18 4.27
CA LEU A 64 -4.02 7.81 3.71
C LEU A 64 -3.89 6.54 2.85
N LEU A 65 -4.57 5.50 3.28
CA LEU A 65 -4.82 4.27 2.51
C LEU A 65 -6.06 4.49 1.65
N ALA A 66 -5.87 5.07 0.46
CA ALA A 66 -6.97 5.30 -0.47
C ALA A 66 -7.44 4.01 -1.15
N TYR A 67 -8.75 3.73 -1.06
CA TYR A 67 -9.47 2.70 -1.81
C TYR A 67 -10.49 3.29 -2.79
N PHE A 68 -10.52 4.60 -2.95
CA PHE A 68 -11.30 5.24 -4.01
C PHE A 68 -10.47 5.36 -5.30
N ALA A 69 -11.14 5.41 -6.44
CA ALA A 69 -10.51 5.55 -7.75
C ALA A 69 -11.03 6.77 -8.49
N VAL A 70 -10.15 7.48 -9.20
CA VAL A 70 -10.51 8.58 -10.09
C VAL A 70 -9.96 8.26 -11.47
N SER A 71 -10.85 8.00 -12.44
CA SER A 71 -10.45 7.53 -13.77
C SER A 71 -9.78 8.63 -14.60
N LYS A 72 -10.28 9.87 -14.51
CA LYS A 72 -9.65 11.06 -15.11
C LYS A 72 -10.05 12.34 -14.38
N LYS A 73 -9.28 13.41 -14.63
CA LYS A 73 -9.53 14.74 -14.05
C LYS A 73 -10.96 15.20 -14.36
N GLY A 74 -11.69 15.61 -13.32
CA GLY A 74 -13.05 16.14 -13.42
C GLY A 74 -14.15 15.10 -13.26
N GLU A 75 -13.83 13.81 -13.23
CA GLU A 75 -14.82 12.78 -12.88
C GLU A 75 -14.95 12.61 -11.37
N ALA A 76 -16.15 12.20 -10.95
CA ALA A 76 -16.41 11.85 -9.57
C ALA A 76 -15.58 10.60 -9.18
N PRO A 77 -15.05 10.56 -7.95
CA PRO A 77 -14.36 9.37 -7.45
C PRO A 77 -15.35 8.21 -7.28
N ILE A 78 -14.88 7.00 -7.57
CA ILE A 78 -15.56 5.75 -7.22
C ILE A 78 -15.11 5.39 -5.81
N ASP A 79 -16.03 5.35 -4.85
CA ASP A 79 -15.74 5.01 -3.45
C ASP A 79 -15.33 3.53 -3.31
N GLY A 80 -14.54 3.23 -2.27
CA GLY A 80 -14.11 1.88 -1.90
C GLY A 80 -15.13 1.13 -1.04
N ARG A 81 -16.43 1.44 -1.16
CA ARG A 81 -17.52 0.70 -0.50
C ARG A 81 -17.86 -0.54 -1.31
N THR A 82 -18.05 -1.65 -0.62
CA THR A 82 -18.39 -2.94 -1.22
C THR A 82 -19.51 -3.60 -0.43
N ASP A 83 -20.01 -4.74 -0.93
CA ASP A 83 -20.97 -5.59 -0.22
C ASP A 83 -20.39 -6.18 1.08
N THR A 84 -19.08 -6.40 1.14
CA THR A 84 -18.36 -6.85 2.35
C THR A 84 -17.94 -5.70 3.27
N ASP A 85 -17.90 -4.47 2.75
CA ASP A 85 -17.40 -3.27 3.41
C ASP A 85 -18.33 -2.08 3.11
N PRO A 86 -19.56 -2.09 3.66
CA PRO A 86 -20.52 -1.01 3.41
C PRO A 86 -20.04 0.33 3.95
N ASP A 87 -19.18 0.32 4.99
CA ASP A 87 -18.56 1.51 5.58
C ASP A 87 -17.30 1.98 4.82
N GLY A 88 -16.86 1.22 3.82
CA GLY A 88 -15.73 1.52 2.95
C GLY A 88 -14.36 1.09 3.47
N LEU A 89 -13.44 0.87 2.53
CA LEU A 89 -12.10 0.34 2.81
C LEU A 89 -11.06 1.43 3.11
N SER A 90 -11.26 2.66 2.62
CA SER A 90 -10.31 3.76 2.80
C SER A 90 -10.05 4.02 4.28
N ALA A 91 -8.79 4.28 4.65
CA ALA A 91 -8.42 4.54 6.02
C ALA A 91 -7.27 5.55 6.16
N VAL A 92 -7.23 6.26 7.28
CA VAL A 92 -6.11 7.15 7.67
C VAL A 92 -5.60 6.76 9.05
N ASN A 93 -4.30 6.91 9.30
CA ASN A 93 -3.74 6.62 10.62
C ASN A 93 -4.15 7.70 11.63
N ALA A 94 -4.73 7.29 12.75
CA ALA A 94 -5.18 8.19 13.82
C ALA A 94 -4.05 9.02 14.46
N LYS A 95 -2.80 8.53 14.38
CA LYS A 95 -1.61 9.24 14.91
C LYS A 95 -1.08 10.35 13.98
N GLY A 96 -1.61 10.48 12.76
CA GLY A 96 -1.18 11.51 11.82
C GLY A 96 -1.74 12.89 12.22
N LYS A 97 -0.91 13.94 12.14
CA LYS A 97 -1.28 15.32 12.49
C LYS A 97 -2.55 15.79 11.79
N TRP A 98 -2.73 15.40 10.54
CA TRP A 98 -3.84 15.82 9.68
C TRP A 98 -4.93 14.75 9.49
N ALA A 99 -5.01 13.74 10.36
CA ALA A 99 -5.97 12.64 10.21
C ALA A 99 -7.44 13.14 10.16
N GLU A 100 -7.82 14.04 11.06
CA GLU A 100 -9.18 14.64 11.10
C GLU A 100 -9.47 15.51 9.87
N GLU A 101 -8.47 16.25 9.35
CA GLU A 101 -8.66 17.04 8.13
C GLU A 101 -8.88 16.14 6.91
N VAL A 102 -8.12 15.06 6.80
CA VAL A 102 -8.28 14.06 5.74
C VAL A 102 -9.66 13.40 5.83
N GLU A 103 -10.12 13.05 7.03
CA GLU A 103 -11.47 12.54 7.27
C GLU A 103 -12.55 13.52 6.83
N TRP A 104 -12.46 14.76 7.32
CA TRP A 104 -13.43 15.79 6.97
C TRP A 104 -13.47 16.04 5.46
N ARG A 105 -12.30 16.11 4.80
CA ARG A 105 -12.19 16.34 3.35
C ARG A 105 -12.83 15.22 2.54
N LEU A 106 -12.55 13.96 2.87
CA LEU A 106 -13.07 12.82 2.12
C LEU A 106 -14.57 12.64 2.37
N THR A 107 -15.02 12.70 3.62
CA THR A 107 -16.44 12.51 3.96
C THR A 107 -17.33 13.62 3.43
N THR A 108 -16.88 14.89 3.46
CA THR A 108 -17.60 16.02 2.83
C THR A 108 -17.68 15.88 1.31
N SER A 109 -16.77 15.10 0.70
CA SER A 109 -16.78 14.76 -0.72
C SER A 109 -17.59 13.50 -1.04
N GLY A 110 -18.33 12.94 -0.07
CA GLY A 110 -19.15 11.74 -0.23
C GLY A 110 -18.35 10.43 -0.25
N LEU A 111 -17.08 10.45 0.14
CA LEU A 111 -16.24 9.25 0.21
C LEU A 111 -16.19 8.68 1.62
N ALA A 112 -16.17 7.36 1.73
CA ALA A 112 -15.85 6.67 2.97
C ALA A 112 -14.43 6.96 3.43
N LEU A 113 -14.27 7.14 4.74
CA LEU A 113 -12.97 7.06 5.40
C LEU A 113 -13.13 6.52 6.82
N ARG A 114 -12.17 5.71 7.25
CA ARG A 114 -12.03 5.26 8.64
C ARG A 114 -10.77 5.85 9.25
N VAL A 115 -10.87 6.49 10.41
CA VAL A 115 -9.70 6.88 11.21
C VAL A 115 -9.31 5.69 12.09
N LEU A 116 -8.15 5.08 11.84
CA LEU A 116 -7.76 3.82 12.48
C LEU A 116 -6.58 4.01 13.45
N THR A 117 -6.72 3.46 14.65
CA THR A 117 -5.63 3.26 15.60
C THR A 117 -4.89 1.95 15.33
N GLU A 118 -3.72 1.75 15.95
CA GLU A 118 -3.05 0.45 15.93
C GLU A 118 -3.79 -0.57 16.81
N PRO A 119 -3.78 -1.86 16.44
CA PRO A 119 -3.13 -2.48 15.27
C PRO A 119 -3.96 -2.42 13.98
N SER A 120 -5.19 -1.88 14.04
CA SER A 120 -6.14 -1.87 12.92
C SER A 120 -5.61 -1.12 11.69
N PHE A 121 -4.87 -0.03 11.88
CA PHE A 121 -4.23 0.67 10.76
C PHE A 121 -3.17 -0.19 10.07
N THR A 122 -2.26 -0.83 10.83
CA THR A 122 -1.27 -1.76 10.26
C THR A 122 -1.93 -2.92 9.53
N GLN A 123 -3.05 -3.44 10.03
CA GLN A 123 -3.81 -4.48 9.35
C GLN A 123 -4.39 -3.99 8.01
N ALA A 124 -5.07 -2.85 7.98
CA ALA A 124 -5.60 -2.26 6.75
C ALA A 124 -4.50 -1.92 5.73
N TYR A 125 -3.35 -1.44 6.22
CA TYR A 125 -2.17 -1.17 5.39
C TYR A 125 -1.69 -2.44 4.68
N TRP A 126 -1.55 -3.55 5.41
CA TRP A 126 -1.12 -4.80 4.79
C TRP A 126 -2.20 -5.41 3.90
N GLU A 127 -3.47 -5.35 4.27
CA GLU A 127 -4.60 -5.80 3.42
C GLU A 127 -4.54 -5.16 2.02
N ARG A 128 -4.29 -3.85 1.96
CA ARG A 128 -4.09 -3.12 0.69
C ARG A 128 -2.89 -3.59 -0.11
N ASN A 129 -1.79 -3.87 0.59
CA ASN A 129 -0.56 -4.36 -0.03
C ASN A 129 -0.69 -5.79 -0.56
N LEU A 130 -1.42 -6.66 0.16
CA LEU A 130 -1.76 -8.01 -0.30
C LEU A 130 -2.55 -7.94 -1.62
N TRP A 131 -3.57 -7.08 -1.66
CA TRP A 131 -4.42 -6.91 -2.83
C TRP A 131 -3.63 -6.51 -4.07
N ILE A 132 -2.86 -5.42 -3.99
CA ILE A 132 -2.15 -4.89 -5.16
C ILE A 132 -1.05 -5.85 -5.62
N ALA A 133 -0.34 -6.51 -4.69
CA ALA A 133 0.68 -7.48 -5.04
C ALA A 133 0.08 -8.69 -5.78
N ALA A 134 -1.04 -9.24 -5.28
CA ALA A 134 -1.64 -10.45 -5.84
C ALA A 134 -2.37 -10.18 -7.17
N TYR A 135 -3.30 -9.21 -7.21
CA TYR A 135 -4.12 -8.95 -8.40
C TYR A 135 -3.27 -8.48 -9.59
N MET A 136 -2.28 -7.61 -9.35
CA MET A 136 -1.43 -7.13 -10.43
C MET A 136 -0.49 -8.23 -10.95
N LEU A 137 0.03 -9.08 -10.06
CA LEU A 137 0.87 -10.20 -10.47
C LEU A 137 0.10 -11.21 -11.31
N VAL A 138 -1.05 -11.68 -10.81
CA VAL A 138 -1.84 -12.70 -11.51
C VAL A 138 -2.36 -12.17 -12.84
N GLY A 139 -2.84 -10.92 -12.91
CA GLY A 139 -3.29 -10.37 -14.18
C GLY A 139 -2.20 -10.26 -15.24
N VAL A 140 -0.97 -9.89 -14.86
CA VAL A 140 0.14 -9.86 -15.80
C VAL A 140 0.58 -11.27 -16.22
N LEU A 141 0.50 -12.26 -15.33
CA LEU A 141 0.75 -13.68 -15.68
C LEU A 141 -0.23 -14.20 -16.74
N HIS A 142 -1.46 -13.67 -16.76
CA HIS A 142 -2.52 -14.03 -17.72
C HIS A 142 -2.71 -12.99 -18.83
N GLY A 143 -1.63 -12.34 -19.26
CA GLY A 143 -1.64 -11.48 -20.45
C GLY A 143 -2.04 -10.03 -20.19
N ALA A 144 -1.82 -9.54 -18.97
CA ALA A 144 -2.16 -8.17 -18.53
C ALA A 144 -3.66 -7.86 -18.68
N CYS A 145 -4.50 -8.83 -18.32
CA CYS A 145 -5.95 -8.66 -18.29
C CYS A 145 -6.39 -7.62 -17.25
N ARG A 146 -7.66 -7.21 -17.31
CA ARG A 146 -8.25 -6.26 -16.36
C ARG A 146 -8.47 -6.92 -15.01
N VAL A 147 -8.53 -6.11 -13.95
CA VAL A 147 -8.74 -6.60 -12.58
C VAL A 147 -10.01 -7.46 -12.46
N GLY A 148 -11.08 -7.12 -13.18
CA GLY A 148 -12.32 -7.91 -13.19
C GLY A 148 -12.17 -9.27 -13.84
N GLU A 149 -11.35 -9.39 -14.88
CA GLU A 149 -11.04 -10.68 -15.54
C GLU A 149 -10.20 -11.57 -14.60
N VAL A 150 -9.25 -10.97 -13.87
CA VAL A 150 -8.51 -11.66 -12.81
C VAL A 150 -9.45 -12.19 -11.72
N GLU A 151 -10.40 -11.37 -11.28
CA GLU A 151 -11.37 -11.77 -10.24
C GLU A 151 -12.32 -12.86 -10.72
N ALA A 152 -12.78 -12.80 -11.97
CA ALA A 152 -13.70 -13.78 -12.53
C ALA A 152 -13.04 -15.13 -12.88
N ASP A 153 -11.88 -15.08 -13.54
CA ASP A 153 -11.29 -16.25 -14.21
C ASP A 153 -10.10 -16.86 -13.44
N HIS A 154 -9.47 -16.08 -12.55
CA HIS A 154 -8.22 -16.46 -11.88
C HIS A 154 -8.27 -16.34 -10.35
N ARG A 155 -9.49 -16.29 -9.77
CA ARG A 155 -9.70 -16.06 -8.33
C ARG A 155 -8.91 -17.01 -7.44
N GLN A 156 -8.90 -18.30 -7.74
CA GLN A 156 -8.24 -19.29 -6.91
C GLN A 156 -6.71 -19.09 -6.87
N GLU A 157 -6.11 -18.61 -7.97
CA GLU A 157 -4.69 -18.30 -8.02
C GLU A 157 -4.37 -17.06 -7.18
N VAL A 158 -5.20 -16.03 -7.29
CA VAL A 158 -5.12 -14.82 -6.44
C VAL A 158 -5.20 -15.19 -4.96
N ASP A 159 -6.18 -16.00 -4.56
CA ASP A 159 -6.36 -16.42 -3.17
C ASP A 159 -5.14 -17.19 -2.65
N GLY A 160 -4.53 -18.02 -3.50
CA GLY A 160 -3.29 -18.74 -3.18
C GLY A 160 -2.13 -17.79 -2.91
N VAL A 161 -1.96 -16.75 -3.75
CA VAL A 161 -0.93 -15.70 -3.55
C VAL A 161 -1.24 -14.89 -2.28
N ILE A 162 -2.48 -14.43 -2.08
CA ILE A 162 -2.89 -13.69 -0.88
C ILE A 162 -2.59 -14.49 0.38
N CYS A 163 -2.89 -15.79 0.42
CA CYS A 163 -2.63 -16.65 1.58
C CYS A 163 -1.12 -16.75 1.92
N GLU A 164 -0.26 -16.87 0.92
CA GLU A 164 1.19 -16.87 1.11
C GLU A 164 1.69 -15.55 1.70
N LEU A 165 1.28 -14.44 1.08
CA LEU A 165 1.67 -13.11 1.49
C LEU A 165 1.13 -12.77 2.89
N ALA A 166 -0.12 -13.12 3.19
CA ALA A 166 -0.74 -12.92 4.49
C ALA A 166 -0.02 -13.68 5.61
N THR A 167 0.42 -14.91 5.33
CA THR A 167 1.18 -15.74 6.27
C THR A 167 2.50 -15.08 6.65
N VAL A 168 3.24 -14.54 5.69
CA VAL A 168 4.51 -13.85 5.99
C VAL A 168 4.30 -12.53 6.69
N VAL A 169 3.21 -11.81 6.40
CA VAL A 169 2.87 -10.58 7.14
C VAL A 169 2.62 -10.91 8.61
N THR A 170 1.80 -11.91 8.94
CA THR A 170 1.55 -12.29 10.34
C THR A 170 2.81 -12.72 11.08
N ALA A 171 3.77 -13.35 10.37
CA ALA A 171 5.05 -13.74 10.96
C ALA A 171 5.94 -12.54 11.35
N VAL A 172 5.82 -11.41 10.62
CA VAL A 172 6.60 -10.18 10.86
C VAL A 172 5.84 -9.19 11.75
N TYR A 173 4.51 -9.17 11.65
CA TYR A 173 3.60 -8.27 12.35
C TYR A 173 2.64 -9.09 13.21
N PRO A 174 3.07 -9.50 14.42
CA PRO A 174 2.33 -10.42 15.27
C PRO A 174 1.08 -9.80 15.87
N ASP A 175 0.73 -8.54 15.60
CA ASP A 175 -0.54 -7.92 15.99
C ASP A 175 -1.57 -7.89 14.84
N VAL A 176 -1.14 -8.20 13.61
CA VAL A 176 -2.03 -8.32 12.46
C VAL A 176 -2.81 -9.64 12.55
N ARG A 177 -4.13 -9.58 12.43
CA ARG A 177 -5.03 -10.73 12.53
C ARG A 177 -5.94 -10.79 11.31
N TRP A 178 -5.70 -11.78 10.46
CA TRP A 178 -6.57 -12.01 9.30
C TRP A 178 -7.80 -12.81 9.69
N ASP A 179 -8.97 -12.32 9.29
CA ASP A 179 -10.12 -13.20 9.15
C ASP A 179 -9.90 -14.07 7.91
N ARG A 180 -9.50 -15.33 8.12
CA ARG A 180 -9.21 -16.27 7.02
C ARG A 180 -10.46 -16.63 6.20
N GLY A 181 -11.66 -16.46 6.76
CA GLY A 181 -12.91 -16.70 6.07
C GLY A 181 -13.34 -15.52 5.20
N LEU A 182 -12.85 -14.31 5.48
CA LEU A 182 -13.28 -13.09 4.78
C LEU A 182 -12.19 -12.36 3.99
N LEU A 183 -10.91 -12.56 4.29
CA LEU A 183 -9.81 -11.77 3.69
C LEU A 183 -9.87 -11.78 2.16
N CYS A 184 -9.92 -12.96 1.55
CA CYS A 184 -9.95 -13.08 0.10
C CYS A 184 -11.24 -12.51 -0.50
N ASP A 185 -12.39 -12.74 0.15
CA ASP A 185 -13.69 -12.27 -0.34
C ASP A 185 -13.82 -10.75 -0.30
N ARG A 186 -13.31 -10.11 0.75
CA ARG A 186 -13.24 -8.64 0.86
C ARG A 186 -12.36 -8.05 -0.23
N LEU A 187 -11.19 -8.65 -0.45
CA LEU A 187 -10.25 -8.20 -1.47
C LEU A 187 -10.81 -8.39 -2.89
N ALA A 188 -11.58 -9.43 -3.13
CA ALA A 188 -12.27 -9.63 -4.40
C ALA A 188 -13.48 -8.71 -4.58
N ALA A 189 -14.22 -8.42 -3.52
CA ALA A 189 -15.28 -7.42 -3.56
C ALA A 189 -14.74 -6.06 -4.01
N TYR A 190 -13.56 -5.68 -3.51
CA TYR A 190 -12.88 -4.48 -4.01
C TYR A 190 -12.43 -4.63 -5.48
N ALA A 191 -11.87 -5.78 -5.87
CA ALA A 191 -11.48 -6.01 -7.26
C ALA A 191 -12.65 -5.83 -8.24
N ARG A 192 -13.87 -6.26 -7.86
CA ARG A 192 -15.09 -6.03 -8.66
C ARG A 192 -15.44 -4.54 -8.80
N SER A 193 -15.23 -3.71 -7.76
CA SER A 193 -15.53 -2.27 -7.85
C SER A 193 -14.57 -1.52 -8.79
N VAL A 194 -13.35 -2.04 -8.97
CA VAL A 194 -12.32 -1.49 -9.86
C VAL A 194 -12.07 -2.38 -11.09
N ALA A 195 -13.06 -3.18 -11.50
CA ALA A 195 -12.94 -4.24 -12.52
C ALA A 195 -12.35 -3.79 -13.86
N HIS A 196 -12.52 -2.53 -14.25
CA HIS A 196 -12.08 -1.98 -15.53
C HIS A 196 -10.59 -1.59 -15.57
N PHE A 197 -9.92 -1.49 -14.41
CA PHE A 197 -8.51 -1.09 -14.36
C PHE A 197 -7.61 -2.17 -14.96
N PRO A 198 -6.59 -1.78 -15.75
CA PRO A 198 -5.61 -2.73 -16.27
C PRO A 198 -4.67 -3.21 -15.17
N THR A 199 -4.29 -4.48 -15.22
CA THR A 199 -3.22 -4.97 -14.35
C THR A 199 -1.84 -4.59 -14.92
N ALA A 200 -0.92 -4.26 -14.02
CA ALA A 200 0.46 -3.96 -14.40
C ALA A 200 1.41 -4.14 -13.22
N LEU A 201 2.57 -4.73 -13.48
CA LEU A 201 3.69 -4.70 -12.55
C LEU A 201 4.46 -3.38 -12.73
N LYS A 202 4.22 -2.46 -11.79
CA LYS A 202 4.93 -1.18 -11.69
C LYS A 202 5.46 -1.04 -10.27
N GLU A 203 6.43 -0.14 -10.07
CA GLU A 203 6.86 0.26 -8.72
C GLU A 203 7.23 -0.97 -7.87
N PHE A 204 8.09 -1.86 -8.42
CA PHE A 204 8.36 -3.18 -7.85
C PHE A 204 8.72 -3.13 -6.36
N GLU A 205 9.63 -2.21 -5.98
CA GLU A 205 10.07 -2.01 -4.59
C GLU A 205 8.88 -1.84 -3.63
N TRP A 206 7.86 -1.12 -4.09
CA TRP A 206 6.70 -0.72 -3.30
C TRP A 206 5.60 -1.77 -3.29
N HIS A 207 5.29 -2.38 -4.43
CA HIS A 207 4.18 -3.35 -4.50
C HIS A 207 4.59 -4.78 -4.14
N ASN A 208 5.84 -5.16 -4.45
CA ASN A 208 6.30 -6.55 -4.35
C ASN A 208 7.58 -6.70 -3.53
N GLY A 209 8.36 -5.62 -3.38
CA GLY A 209 9.69 -5.66 -2.75
C GLY A 209 9.65 -6.14 -1.31
N ALA A 210 8.72 -5.61 -0.50
CA ALA A 210 8.60 -6.00 0.91
C ALA A 210 8.36 -7.51 1.10
N PHE A 211 7.55 -8.13 0.23
CA PHE A 211 7.30 -9.57 0.26
C PHE A 211 8.49 -10.37 -0.27
N TYR A 212 9.05 -9.93 -1.40
CA TYR A 212 10.21 -10.59 -2.01
C TYR A 212 11.44 -10.58 -1.11
N ASP A 213 11.64 -9.51 -0.32
CA ASP A 213 12.72 -9.42 0.66
C ASP A 213 12.61 -10.49 1.75
N LEU A 214 11.39 -10.89 2.12
CA LEU A 214 11.18 -11.99 3.07
C LEU A 214 11.58 -13.33 2.45
N THR A 215 11.30 -13.53 1.16
CA THR A 215 11.81 -14.68 0.40
C THR A 215 13.33 -14.72 0.37
N LEU A 216 13.98 -13.59 0.06
CA LEU A 216 15.45 -13.52 0.04
C LEU A 216 16.05 -13.84 1.41
N LYS A 217 15.49 -13.26 2.49
CA LYS A 217 15.93 -13.51 3.87
C LYS A 217 15.74 -14.97 4.29
N ALA A 218 14.62 -15.59 3.93
CA ALA A 218 14.37 -17.00 4.23
C ALA A 218 15.38 -17.91 3.54
N ARG A 219 15.61 -17.71 2.23
CA ARG A 219 16.56 -18.48 1.44
C ARG A 219 18.01 -18.31 1.91
N ALA A 220 18.41 -17.08 2.25
CA ALA A 220 19.74 -16.81 2.82
C ALA A 220 19.97 -17.53 4.15
N ALA A 221 18.91 -17.78 4.92
CA ALA A 221 18.93 -18.57 6.14
C ALA A 221 18.77 -20.09 5.90
N GLY A 222 18.83 -20.57 4.66
CA GLY A 222 18.65 -21.99 4.30
C GLY A 222 17.21 -22.50 4.46
N ARG A 223 16.23 -21.61 4.62
CA ARG A 223 14.81 -21.97 4.74
C ARG A 223 14.10 -21.97 3.38
N PRO A 224 12.97 -22.70 3.25
CA PRO A 224 12.13 -22.64 2.07
C PRO A 224 11.64 -21.22 1.78
N ASP A 225 11.31 -20.98 0.51
CA ASP A 225 10.60 -19.78 0.09
C ASP A 225 9.22 -19.72 0.75
N PRO A 226 8.91 -18.68 1.56
CA PRO A 226 7.63 -18.60 2.23
C PRO A 226 6.51 -18.07 1.32
N CYS A 227 6.84 -17.53 0.14
CA CYS A 227 5.88 -17.05 -0.86
C CYS A 227 6.22 -17.63 -2.25
N PRO A 228 6.15 -18.96 -2.42
CA PRO A 228 6.64 -19.62 -3.62
C PRO A 228 5.85 -19.26 -4.89
N ARG A 229 4.52 -19.10 -4.84
CA ARG A 229 3.73 -18.68 -6.02
C ARG A 229 4.03 -17.25 -6.40
N HIS A 230 4.08 -16.35 -5.41
CA HIS A 230 4.44 -14.95 -5.64
C HIS A 230 5.82 -14.82 -6.29
N THR A 231 6.80 -15.49 -5.70
CA THR A 231 8.18 -15.46 -6.17
C THR A 231 8.34 -16.05 -7.57
N GLU A 232 7.70 -17.19 -7.84
CA GLU A 232 7.76 -17.82 -9.16
C GLU A 232 7.09 -16.95 -10.22
N GLY A 233 5.93 -16.37 -9.90
CA GLY A 233 5.24 -15.44 -10.79
C GLY A 233 6.12 -14.25 -11.19
N LEU A 234 6.77 -13.61 -10.21
CA LEU A 234 7.69 -12.49 -10.46
C LEU A 234 8.89 -12.90 -11.34
N ARG A 235 9.42 -14.11 -11.15
CA ARG A 235 10.52 -14.63 -11.97
C ARG A 235 10.11 -14.90 -13.41
N ARG A 236 8.98 -15.57 -13.62
CA ARG A 236 8.44 -15.87 -14.96
C ARG A 236 8.24 -14.61 -15.80
N LEU A 237 7.87 -13.51 -15.14
CA LEU A 237 7.66 -12.22 -15.79
C LEU A 237 8.95 -11.38 -15.93
N GLY A 238 10.10 -11.87 -15.45
CA GLY A 238 11.34 -11.08 -15.42
C GLY A 238 11.25 -9.81 -14.57
N ALA A 239 10.31 -9.75 -13.64
CA ALA A 239 9.99 -8.56 -12.85
C ALA A 239 10.88 -8.39 -11.60
N VAL A 240 11.67 -9.41 -11.26
CA VAL A 240 12.65 -9.32 -10.17
C VAL A 240 13.82 -8.45 -10.63
N PRO A 241 14.13 -7.34 -9.92
CA PRO A 241 15.30 -6.54 -10.24
C PRO A 241 16.58 -7.36 -10.15
N ALA A 242 17.52 -7.16 -11.09
CA ALA A 242 18.91 -7.55 -10.87
C ALA A 242 19.36 -6.93 -9.54
N VAL A 243 20.08 -7.67 -8.68
CA VAL A 243 20.41 -7.28 -7.31
C VAL A 243 20.89 -5.82 -7.24
N VAL A 244 19.99 -4.89 -6.91
CA VAL A 244 20.32 -3.49 -6.59
C VAL A 244 20.29 -3.40 -5.08
N ALA A 245 21.28 -2.72 -4.49
CA ALA A 245 21.31 -2.43 -3.07
C ALA A 245 19.98 -1.79 -2.65
N ARG A 246 19.15 -2.55 -1.92
CA ARG A 246 17.86 -2.09 -1.42
C ARG A 246 18.09 -1.33 -0.12
N HIS A 247 17.22 -0.36 0.17
CA HIS A 247 17.14 0.29 1.48
C HIS A 247 16.96 -0.79 2.55
N ALA A 248 18.03 -1.13 3.27
CA ALA A 248 17.99 -2.20 4.25
C ALA A 248 16.97 -1.83 5.35
N PRO A 249 15.95 -2.65 5.62
CA PRO A 249 15.14 -2.46 6.81
C PRO A 249 15.97 -2.91 8.01
N THR A 250 16.32 -1.96 8.87
CA THR A 250 16.91 -2.23 10.19
C THR A 250 15.95 -3.10 11.01
N THR A 251 16.52 -4.14 11.63
CA THR A 251 15.82 -5.28 12.23
C THR A 251 15.15 -4.98 13.58
N ASP A 252 14.98 -3.72 13.96
CA ASP A 252 14.29 -3.35 15.20
C ASP A 252 12.99 -2.60 14.90
N LEU A 253 11.90 -3.37 14.86
CA LEU A 253 10.56 -2.90 14.52
C LEU A 253 9.76 -2.44 15.75
N ARG A 254 10.33 -2.52 16.97
CA ARG A 254 9.57 -2.26 18.21
C ARG A 254 9.67 -0.81 18.70
N SER A 255 10.69 -0.06 18.33
CA SER A 255 10.97 1.26 18.93
C SER A 255 10.18 2.45 18.36
N PHE A 256 9.21 2.21 17.46
CA PHE A 256 8.40 3.28 16.84
C PHE A 256 6.90 3.15 17.16
N LEU A 257 6.48 2.05 17.78
CA LEU A 257 5.08 1.82 18.15
C LEU A 257 4.78 2.20 19.61
N LEU A 258 5.80 2.66 20.34
CA LEU A 258 5.69 3.28 21.66
C LEU A 258 5.97 4.77 21.56
#